data_AF-K2S1A1-F1
#
_entry.id   AF-K2S1A1-F1
#
_cell.length_a   1.000
_cell.length_b   1.000
_cell.length_c   1.000
_cell.angle_alpha   90.00
_cell.angle_beta   90.00
_cell.angle_gamma   90.00
#
_symmetry.space_group_name_H-M   'P 1'
#
loop_
_entity.id
_entity.type
_entity.pdbx_description
1 polymer ?
#
loop_
_entity_poly.entity_id
_entity_poly.type
_entity_poly.pdbx_seq_one_letter_code
_entity_poly.pdbx_strand_id
1 'polypeptide(L)'
;MSGTPLMMKPLPPPVAEHTYATVLDAFNLAHLSPPDRLHALRTLPIPDLLSKAPLGAPLIFVEDGDSVRASPSHADLQPSLAPAAGTWCTELLSGWCGADANIMAYLLPALQGPDVARLFTASFGKSLDATHPGLAAKVLGAYAIEAGAGAQEALPRIVELASDLLFRASARAYVDAWPGSGQGRAWLYDFEMKNPWEGRWKGYATHILDVAAFFLNFEEKLPSEGYGERAREWAGDVLDFVVGNGAGWDAEREVRVFKEDGHAIVKKEEEVRGDKLSGILKGEGVGFDVLAEAWGNFMQGK
;
A
#
# COMPACT_ATOMS: atom_id res chain seq x y z
N MET A 1 6.64 3.93 5.66
CA MET A 1 5.52 4.88 5.55
C MET A 1 4.63 4.43 4.41
N SER A 2 3.43 3.93 4.71
CA SER A 2 2.37 3.67 3.72
C SER A 2 2.78 2.78 2.53
N GLY A 3 3.56 1.74 2.77
CA GLY A 3 4.02 0.83 1.71
C GLY A 3 4.70 -0.41 2.26
N THR A 4 4.28 -1.57 1.78
CA THR A 4 4.91 -2.87 2.08
C THR A 4 4.89 -3.78 0.84
N PRO A 5 5.77 -4.79 0.79
CA PRO A 5 5.71 -5.85 -0.22
C PRO A 5 4.41 -6.66 -0.30
N LEU A 6 3.51 -6.59 0.70
CA LEU A 6 2.20 -7.27 0.64
C LEU A 6 1.21 -6.58 -0.32
N MET A 7 1.39 -5.28 -0.56
CA MET A 7 0.51 -4.49 -1.44
C MET A 7 0.65 -4.92 -2.91
N MET A 8 1.88 -5.18 -3.36
CA MET A 8 2.20 -5.58 -4.72
C MET A 8 3.16 -6.76 -4.69
N LYS A 9 2.65 -7.93 -5.08
CA LYS A 9 3.46 -9.14 -5.14
C LYS A 9 4.59 -8.98 -6.18
N PRO A 10 5.81 -9.46 -5.88
CA PRO A 10 6.86 -9.57 -6.87
C PRO A 10 6.41 -10.35 -8.10
N LEU A 11 7.00 -10.06 -9.26
CA LEU A 11 6.73 -10.79 -10.47
C LEU A 11 7.29 -12.21 -10.38
N PRO A 12 6.50 -13.23 -10.74
CA PRO A 12 7.04 -14.55 -11.00
C PRO A 12 8.05 -14.51 -12.15
N PRO A 13 9.10 -15.35 -12.16
CA PRO A 13 10.12 -15.34 -13.21
C PRO A 13 9.57 -15.37 -14.65
N PRO A 14 8.54 -16.17 -14.99
CA PRO A 14 7.98 -16.17 -16.35
C PRO A 14 7.39 -14.81 -16.77
N VAL A 15 6.81 -14.06 -15.83
CA VAL A 15 6.24 -12.73 -16.09
C VAL A 15 7.35 -11.69 -16.24
N ALA A 16 8.41 -11.80 -15.43
CA ALA A 16 9.59 -10.95 -15.56
C ALA A 16 10.30 -11.14 -16.91
N GLU A 17 10.48 -12.38 -17.36
CA GLU A 17 11.06 -12.70 -18.68
C GLU A 17 10.19 -12.17 -19.82
N HIS A 18 8.87 -12.31 -19.73
CA HIS A 18 7.96 -11.75 -20.72
C HIS A 18 8.03 -10.20 -20.77
N THR A 19 8.12 -9.57 -19.60
CA THR A 19 8.30 -8.12 -19.47
C THR A 19 9.61 -7.68 -20.10
N TYR A 20 10.71 -8.38 -19.82
CA TYR A 20 12.02 -8.11 -20.41
C TYR A 20 12.00 -8.24 -21.93
N ALA A 21 11.39 -9.30 -22.47
CA ALA A 21 11.22 -9.47 -23.92
C ALA A 21 10.43 -8.32 -24.55
N THR A 22 9.33 -7.90 -23.92
CA THR A 22 8.51 -6.76 -24.38
C THR A 22 9.32 -5.46 -24.42
N VAL A 23 10.17 -5.22 -23.41
CA VAL A 23 11.09 -4.08 -23.40
C VAL A 23 12.10 -4.18 -24.53
N LEU A 24 12.74 -5.34 -24.73
CA LEU A 24 13.69 -5.53 -25.83
C LEU A 24 13.05 -5.28 -27.20
N ASP A 25 11.82 -5.74 -27.42
CA ASP A 25 11.09 -5.52 -28.66
C ASP A 25 10.80 -4.03 -28.87
N ALA A 26 10.35 -3.32 -27.83
CA ALA A 26 10.06 -1.88 -27.89
C ALA A 26 11.29 -1.04 -28.26
N PHE A 27 12.48 -1.47 -27.83
CA PHE A 27 13.75 -0.82 -28.18
C PHE A 27 14.44 -1.43 -29.41
N ASN A 28 13.82 -2.40 -30.08
CA ASN A 28 14.39 -3.14 -31.21
C ASN A 28 15.75 -3.79 -30.88
N LEU A 29 15.88 -4.38 -29.70
CA LEU A 29 17.11 -5.01 -29.19
C LEU A 29 17.05 -6.54 -29.14
N ALA A 30 15.88 -7.15 -29.41
CA ALA A 30 15.70 -8.60 -29.30
C ALA A 30 16.64 -9.41 -30.19
N HIS A 31 17.11 -8.85 -31.30
CA HIS A 31 18.04 -9.49 -32.23
C HIS A 31 19.50 -9.53 -31.73
N LEU A 32 19.84 -8.74 -30.70
CA LEU A 32 21.20 -8.66 -30.16
C LEU A 32 21.53 -9.83 -29.23
N SER A 33 22.83 -10.11 -29.04
CA SER A 33 23.30 -11.05 -28.01
C SER A 33 23.07 -10.50 -26.59
N PRO A 34 23.01 -11.33 -25.53
CA PRO A 34 22.78 -10.82 -24.18
C PRO A 34 23.78 -9.73 -23.71
N PRO A 35 25.10 -9.85 -23.94
CA PRO A 35 26.04 -8.77 -23.63
C PRO A 35 25.76 -7.47 -24.41
N ASP A 36 25.41 -7.59 -25.70
CA ASP A 36 25.13 -6.43 -26.56
C ASP A 36 23.82 -5.75 -26.17
N ARG A 37 22.79 -6.51 -25.76
CA ARG A 37 21.53 -5.98 -25.21
C ARG A 37 21.82 -5.14 -23.97
N LEU A 38 22.64 -5.63 -23.05
CA LEU A 38 23.00 -4.92 -21.82
C LEU A 38 23.75 -3.62 -22.14
N HIS A 39 24.70 -3.67 -23.07
CA HIS A 39 25.43 -2.48 -23.50
C HIS A 39 24.49 -1.44 -24.15
N ALA A 40 23.61 -1.89 -25.04
CA ALA A 40 22.62 -1.03 -25.69
C ALA A 40 21.68 -0.38 -24.66
N LEU A 41 21.07 -1.16 -23.75
CA LEU A 41 20.18 -0.64 -22.71
C LEU A 41 20.86 0.41 -21.82
N ARG A 42 22.15 0.24 -21.49
CA ARG A 42 22.93 1.19 -20.67
C ARG A 42 23.30 2.48 -21.40
N THR A 43 23.27 2.47 -22.74
CA THR A 43 23.68 3.59 -23.59
C THR A 43 22.51 4.23 -24.32
N LEU A 44 21.28 3.74 -24.12
CA LEU A 44 20.07 4.33 -24.66
C LEU A 44 19.94 5.80 -24.20
N PRO A 45 19.60 6.72 -25.12
CA PRO A 45 19.25 8.08 -24.72
C PRO A 45 18.07 8.08 -23.74
N ILE A 46 18.15 8.90 -22.69
CA ILE A 46 17.04 9.06 -21.72
C ILE A 46 15.70 9.42 -22.40
N PRO A 47 15.65 10.31 -23.42
CA PRO A 47 14.40 10.59 -24.12
C PRO A 47 13.78 9.36 -24.79
N ASP A 48 14.61 8.44 -25.29
CA ASP A 48 14.15 7.19 -25.88
C ASP A 48 13.60 6.27 -24.79
N LEU A 49 14.28 6.17 -23.65
CA LEU A 49 13.78 5.40 -22.50
C LEU A 49 12.40 5.89 -22.06
N LEU A 50 12.18 7.20 -21.97
CA LEU A 50 10.91 7.77 -21.53
C LEU A 50 9.79 7.63 -22.57
N SER A 51 10.11 7.72 -23.86
CA SER A 51 9.11 7.74 -24.94
C SER A 51 8.76 6.36 -25.52
N LYS A 52 9.69 5.40 -25.45
CA LYS A 52 9.52 4.08 -26.05
C LYS A 52 9.30 2.97 -25.02
N ALA A 53 9.59 3.21 -23.73
CA ALA A 53 9.32 2.22 -22.71
C ALA A 53 7.82 1.84 -22.72
N PRO A 54 7.49 0.55 -22.74
CA PRO A 54 6.10 0.10 -22.77
C PRO A 54 5.40 0.48 -21.45
N LEU A 55 4.45 1.42 -21.53
CA LEU A 55 3.72 1.97 -20.36
C LEU A 55 2.98 0.92 -19.52
N GLY A 56 2.65 -0.24 -20.10
CA GLY A 56 1.97 -1.34 -19.42
C GLY A 56 2.88 -2.46 -18.94
N ALA A 57 4.19 -2.39 -19.19
CA ALA A 57 5.12 -3.43 -18.76
C ALA A 57 5.42 -3.26 -17.26
N PRO A 58 5.17 -4.27 -16.41
CA PRO A 58 5.42 -4.14 -14.98
C PRO A 58 6.93 -4.17 -14.71
N LEU A 59 7.51 -3.03 -14.37
CA LEU A 59 8.92 -2.91 -13.97
C LEU A 59 9.01 -2.80 -12.45
N ILE A 60 8.62 -3.88 -11.76
CA ILE A 60 8.60 -4.00 -10.30
C ILE A 60 9.54 -5.13 -9.84
N PHE A 61 9.57 -5.40 -8.53
CA PHE A 61 10.37 -6.48 -7.94
C PHE A 61 10.09 -7.83 -8.60
N VAL A 62 11.11 -8.68 -8.71
CA VAL A 62 11.02 -10.04 -9.26
C VAL A 62 11.38 -11.02 -8.16
N GLU A 63 10.61 -12.10 -8.00
CA GLU A 63 11.00 -13.22 -7.14
C GLU A 63 12.14 -13.99 -7.80
N ASP A 64 13.37 -13.56 -7.55
CA ASP A 64 14.59 -14.06 -8.19
C ASP A 64 15.29 -15.17 -7.39
N GLY A 65 14.83 -15.46 -6.17
CA GLY A 65 15.43 -16.44 -5.27
C GLY A 65 16.70 -15.96 -4.55
N ASP A 66 17.13 -14.72 -4.80
CA ASP A 66 18.32 -14.10 -4.21
C ASP A 66 17.97 -12.84 -3.42
N SER A 67 17.65 -11.76 -4.14
CA SER A 67 17.27 -10.47 -3.54
C SER A 67 15.84 -10.48 -3.00
N VAL A 68 14.92 -11.16 -3.71
CA VAL A 68 13.56 -11.43 -3.27
C VAL A 68 13.35 -12.94 -3.32
N ARG A 69 13.54 -13.57 -2.17
CA ARG A 69 13.56 -15.03 -2.05
C ARG A 69 12.19 -15.68 -2.17
N ALA A 70 11.14 -14.97 -1.78
CA ALA A 70 9.77 -15.45 -1.80
C ALA A 70 8.79 -14.27 -1.80
N SER A 71 7.64 -14.46 -2.43
CA SER A 71 6.50 -13.54 -2.35
C SER A 71 5.87 -13.58 -0.94
N PRO A 72 5.83 -12.46 -0.21
CA PRO A 72 5.20 -12.41 1.11
C PRO A 72 3.68 -12.56 1.01
N SER A 73 3.10 -13.10 2.07
CA SER A 73 1.65 -13.16 2.30
C SER A 73 1.34 -12.78 3.74
N HIS A 74 0.10 -12.38 4.05
CA HIS A 74 -0.27 -12.07 5.43
C HIS A 74 -0.13 -13.31 6.33
N ALA A 75 -0.37 -14.51 5.79
CA ALA A 75 -0.20 -15.76 6.51
C ALA A 75 1.27 -16.17 6.73
N ASP A 76 2.19 -15.73 5.86
CA ASP A 76 3.60 -16.12 5.90
C ASP A 76 4.52 -14.95 5.54
N LEU A 77 4.83 -14.12 6.56
CA LEU A 77 5.73 -12.97 6.46
C LEU A 77 7.15 -13.25 6.96
N GLN A 78 7.32 -14.19 7.89
CA GLN A 78 8.59 -14.40 8.59
C GLN A 78 9.78 -14.64 7.65
N PRO A 79 9.67 -15.45 6.58
CA PRO A 79 10.78 -15.65 5.65
C PRO A 79 11.23 -14.35 4.95
N SER A 80 10.30 -13.43 4.68
CA SER A 80 10.59 -12.15 4.04
C SER A 80 11.22 -11.13 5.01
N LEU A 81 10.99 -11.29 6.33
CA LEU A 81 11.56 -10.43 7.37
C LEU A 81 12.93 -10.90 7.85
N ALA A 82 13.14 -12.22 7.92
CA ALA A 82 14.33 -12.85 8.52
C ALA A 82 15.70 -12.32 8.03
N PRO A 83 15.90 -11.90 6.76
CA PRO A 83 17.18 -11.34 6.34
C PRO A 83 17.56 -10.04 7.04
N ALA A 84 16.57 -9.23 7.45
CA ALA A 84 16.78 -7.89 7.99
C ALA A 84 16.39 -7.74 9.46
N ALA A 85 15.29 -8.37 9.87
CA ALA A 85 14.74 -8.28 11.20
C ALA A 85 15.70 -8.90 12.22
N GLY A 86 16.17 -8.08 13.17
CA GLY A 86 17.05 -8.52 14.25
C GLY A 86 18.51 -8.75 13.84
N THR A 87 18.89 -8.52 12.58
CA THR A 87 20.29 -8.62 12.11
C THR A 87 20.93 -7.25 12.02
N TRP A 88 20.43 -6.40 11.12
CA TRP A 88 20.89 -5.02 10.92
C TRP A 88 19.77 -3.99 11.17
N CYS A 89 18.51 -4.41 11.10
CA CYS A 89 17.36 -3.59 11.41
C CYS A 89 16.71 -4.12 12.70
N THR A 90 16.88 -3.39 13.80
CA THR A 90 16.30 -3.73 15.10
C THR A 90 14.98 -3.00 15.35
N GLU A 91 14.68 -1.97 14.57
CA GLU A 91 13.59 -1.05 14.84
C GLU A 91 12.81 -0.73 13.57
N LEU A 92 11.48 -0.79 13.67
CA LEU A 92 10.56 -0.55 12.56
C LEU A 92 9.52 0.49 12.95
N LEU A 93 9.42 1.58 12.22
CA LEU A 93 8.27 2.49 12.27
C LEU A 93 7.46 2.30 10.99
N SER A 94 6.24 1.81 11.12
CA SER A 94 5.32 1.57 10.01
C SER A 94 3.99 2.26 10.28
N GLY A 95 3.21 2.50 9.23
CA GLY A 95 1.94 3.18 9.35
C GLY A 95 1.31 3.44 7.99
N TRP A 96 0.16 4.09 8.03
CA TRP A 96 -0.68 4.35 6.86
C TRP A 96 -1.32 5.74 6.97
N CYS A 97 -1.84 6.22 5.85
CA CYS A 97 -2.74 7.36 5.76
C CYS A 97 -4.20 6.89 5.60
N GLY A 98 -5.14 7.69 6.08
CA GLY A 98 -6.56 7.30 6.09
C GLY A 98 -7.24 7.03 4.73
N ALA A 99 -6.62 7.43 3.63
CA ALA A 99 -7.08 7.18 2.26
C ALA A 99 -5.90 6.85 1.33
N ASP A 100 -4.94 6.05 1.81
CA ASP A 100 -3.74 5.66 1.06
C ASP A 100 -4.03 5.06 -0.32
N ALA A 101 -5.09 4.26 -0.45
CA ALA A 101 -5.41 3.65 -1.74
C ALA A 101 -5.95 4.64 -2.78
N ASN A 102 -6.04 5.95 -2.46
CA ASN A 102 -6.38 6.96 -3.46
C ASN A 102 -5.35 7.00 -4.60
N ILE A 103 -4.11 6.57 -4.36
CA ILE A 103 -3.09 6.40 -5.40
C ILE A 103 -3.53 5.41 -6.49
N MET A 104 -4.31 4.38 -6.12
CA MET A 104 -4.79 3.38 -7.06
C MET A 104 -5.73 3.97 -8.10
N ALA A 105 -6.44 5.06 -7.78
CA ALA A 105 -7.27 5.77 -8.76
C ALA A 105 -6.45 6.41 -9.89
N TYR A 106 -5.14 6.62 -9.69
CA TYR A 106 -4.22 7.12 -10.72
C TYR A 106 -3.49 5.99 -11.44
N LEU A 107 -3.21 4.87 -10.75
CA LEU A 107 -2.48 3.73 -11.29
C LEU A 107 -3.37 2.75 -12.07
N LEU A 108 -4.65 2.65 -11.72
CA LEU A 108 -5.57 1.65 -12.28
C LEU A 108 -6.65 2.33 -13.14
N PRO A 109 -6.61 2.18 -14.48
CA PRO A 109 -7.65 2.70 -15.36
C PRO A 109 -9.06 2.22 -14.99
N ALA A 110 -9.19 1.00 -14.45
CA ALA A 110 -10.47 0.42 -14.01
C ALA A 110 -11.16 1.25 -12.91
N LEU A 111 -10.40 2.01 -12.11
CA LEU A 111 -10.94 2.88 -11.06
C LEU A 111 -11.36 4.27 -11.56
N GLN A 112 -11.06 4.61 -12.81
CA GLN A 112 -11.39 5.92 -13.40
C GLN A 112 -12.69 5.92 -14.19
N GLY A 113 -13.24 4.73 -14.49
CA GLY A 113 -14.43 4.58 -15.33
C GLY A 113 -15.75 4.90 -14.62
N PRO A 114 -16.81 5.30 -15.36
CA PRO A 114 -18.14 5.54 -14.79
C PRO A 114 -18.77 4.28 -14.20
N ASP A 115 -18.34 3.10 -14.67
CA ASP A 115 -18.85 1.78 -14.29
C ASP A 115 -18.10 1.15 -13.10
N VAL A 116 -17.22 1.88 -12.43
CA VAL A 116 -16.32 1.34 -11.39
C VAL A 116 -17.05 0.52 -10.32
N ALA A 117 -18.21 0.98 -9.86
CA ALA A 117 -19.00 0.29 -8.84
C ALA A 117 -19.45 -1.11 -9.31
N ARG A 118 -20.02 -1.18 -10.52
CA ARG A 118 -20.49 -2.43 -11.13
C ARG A 118 -19.34 -3.37 -11.43
N LEU A 119 -18.23 -2.87 -11.99
CA LEU A 119 -17.07 -3.69 -12.34
C LEU A 119 -16.38 -4.25 -11.09
N PHE A 120 -16.19 -3.41 -10.07
CA PHE A 120 -15.59 -3.80 -8.81
C PHE A 120 -16.44 -4.87 -8.10
N THR A 121 -17.73 -4.60 -7.88
CA THR A 121 -18.63 -5.55 -7.21
C THR A 121 -18.75 -6.89 -7.93
N ALA A 122 -18.81 -6.88 -9.27
CA ALA A 122 -18.87 -8.10 -10.07
C ALA A 122 -17.56 -8.92 -9.97
N SER A 123 -16.41 -8.27 -10.08
CA SER A 123 -15.09 -8.93 -10.00
C SER A 123 -14.83 -9.49 -8.59
N PHE A 124 -15.10 -8.69 -7.56
CA PHE A 124 -14.92 -9.09 -6.15
C PHE A 124 -15.87 -10.23 -5.77
N GLY A 125 -17.15 -10.14 -6.17
CA GLY A 125 -18.15 -11.19 -5.97
C GLY A 125 -17.72 -12.50 -6.64
N LYS A 126 -17.39 -12.45 -7.93
CA LYS A 126 -16.91 -13.63 -8.68
C LYS A 126 -15.67 -14.26 -8.07
N SER A 127 -14.70 -13.46 -7.62
CA SER A 127 -13.46 -13.94 -7.04
C SER A 127 -13.68 -14.66 -5.71
N LEU A 128 -14.60 -14.17 -4.88
CA LEU A 128 -14.81 -14.69 -3.52
C LEU A 128 -15.89 -15.77 -3.47
N ASP A 129 -16.97 -15.67 -4.24
CA ASP A 129 -18.10 -16.61 -4.13
C ASP A 129 -17.76 -18.04 -4.57
N ALA A 130 -16.70 -18.21 -5.37
CA ALA A 130 -16.23 -19.53 -5.78
C ALA A 130 -15.70 -20.38 -4.61
N THR A 131 -15.08 -19.73 -3.60
CA THR A 131 -14.39 -20.40 -2.49
C THR A 131 -14.96 -20.03 -1.12
N HIS A 132 -15.54 -18.83 -0.98
CA HIS A 132 -16.11 -18.28 0.25
C HIS A 132 -17.46 -17.59 -0.02
N PRO A 133 -18.54 -18.37 -0.26
CA PRO A 133 -19.86 -17.84 -0.59
C PRO A 133 -20.36 -16.80 0.42
N GLY A 134 -20.75 -15.63 -0.06
CA GLY A 134 -21.33 -14.56 0.78
C GLY A 134 -20.31 -13.68 1.51
N LEU A 135 -19.02 -14.01 1.46
CA LEU A 135 -17.95 -13.14 1.99
C LEU A 135 -17.95 -11.78 1.27
N ALA A 136 -18.11 -11.77 -0.06
CA ALA A 136 -18.17 -10.53 -0.83
C ALA A 136 -19.29 -9.60 -0.36
N ALA A 137 -20.50 -10.13 -0.11
CA ALA A 137 -21.63 -9.33 0.35
C ALA A 137 -21.37 -8.69 1.72
N LYS A 138 -20.72 -9.42 2.64
CA LYS A 138 -20.35 -8.90 3.97
C LYS A 138 -19.32 -7.77 3.86
N VAL A 139 -18.27 -7.99 3.07
CA VAL A 139 -17.21 -6.99 2.86
C VAL A 139 -17.76 -5.75 2.17
N LEU A 140 -18.43 -5.90 1.03
CA LEU A 140 -19.00 -4.77 0.28
C LEU A 140 -20.03 -4.00 1.13
N GLY A 141 -20.86 -4.70 1.91
CA GLY A 141 -21.83 -4.10 2.82
C GLY A 141 -21.18 -3.26 3.93
N ALA A 142 -20.07 -3.72 4.52
CA ALA A 142 -19.36 -3.00 5.57
C ALA A 142 -18.75 -1.65 5.12
N TYR A 143 -18.52 -1.50 3.81
CA TYR A 143 -18.03 -0.28 3.18
C TYR A 143 -19.12 0.45 2.38
N ALA A 144 -20.38 0.00 2.45
CA ALA A 144 -21.50 0.53 1.67
C ALA A 144 -21.23 0.60 0.15
N ILE A 145 -20.49 -0.37 -0.40
CA ILE A 145 -20.19 -0.43 -1.83
C ILE A 145 -21.34 -1.13 -2.55
N GLU A 146 -22.09 -0.38 -3.35
CA GLU A 146 -23.25 -0.87 -4.08
C GLU A 146 -23.00 -0.84 -5.59
N ALA A 147 -23.40 -1.90 -6.30
CA ALA A 147 -23.15 -2.03 -7.75
C ALA A 147 -23.80 -0.91 -8.59
N GLY A 148 -24.89 -0.32 -8.10
CA GLY A 148 -25.63 0.75 -8.76
C GLY A 148 -25.16 2.17 -8.40
N ALA A 149 -24.20 2.33 -7.48
CA ALA A 149 -23.71 3.64 -7.08
C ALA A 149 -22.94 4.32 -8.21
N GLY A 150 -23.08 5.65 -8.31
CA GLY A 150 -22.30 6.43 -9.27
C GLY A 150 -20.81 6.46 -8.91
N ALA A 151 -19.93 6.62 -9.90
CA ALA A 151 -18.48 6.57 -9.68
C ALA A 151 -17.96 7.55 -8.61
N GLN A 152 -18.56 8.74 -8.49
CA GLN A 152 -18.17 9.74 -7.47
C GLN A 152 -18.47 9.27 -6.04
N GLU A 153 -19.50 8.46 -5.86
CA GLU A 153 -19.88 7.90 -4.56
C GLU A 153 -19.16 6.58 -4.27
N ALA A 154 -19.02 5.73 -5.30
CA ALA A 154 -18.41 4.42 -5.16
C ALA A 154 -16.89 4.49 -4.96
N LEU A 155 -16.20 5.38 -5.67
CA LEU A 155 -14.74 5.42 -5.67
C LEU A 155 -14.15 5.70 -4.26
N PRO A 156 -14.62 6.70 -3.48
CA PRO A 156 -14.15 6.89 -2.11
C PRO A 156 -14.34 5.66 -1.21
N ARG A 157 -15.46 4.92 -1.36
CA ARG A 157 -15.74 3.71 -0.58
C ARG A 157 -14.82 2.54 -0.97
N ILE A 158 -14.56 2.39 -2.26
CA ILE A 158 -13.59 1.40 -2.77
C ILE A 158 -12.18 1.75 -2.29
N VAL A 159 -11.82 3.04 -2.28
CA VAL A 159 -10.55 3.51 -1.73
C VAL A 159 -10.44 3.27 -0.23
N GLU A 160 -11.52 3.45 0.54
CA GLU A 160 -11.51 3.11 1.97
C GLU A 160 -11.23 1.61 2.19
N LEU A 161 -11.97 0.73 1.50
CA LEU A 161 -11.74 -0.72 1.54
C LEU A 161 -10.30 -1.09 1.16
N ALA A 162 -9.80 -0.52 0.07
CA ALA A 162 -8.45 -0.80 -0.40
C ALA A 162 -7.36 -0.24 0.54
N SER A 163 -7.62 0.88 1.22
CA SER A 163 -6.69 1.46 2.20
C SER A 163 -6.58 0.54 3.43
N ASP A 164 -7.71 0.04 3.92
CA ASP A 164 -7.73 -0.92 5.01
C ASP A 164 -7.04 -2.24 4.62
N LEU A 165 -7.30 -2.75 3.42
CA LEU A 165 -6.77 -4.04 2.95
C LEU A 165 -5.26 -3.99 2.60
N LEU A 166 -4.83 -3.00 1.84
CA LEU A 166 -3.50 -3.03 1.19
C LEU A 166 -2.42 -2.25 1.96
N PHE A 167 -2.84 -1.31 2.81
CA PHE A 167 -1.93 -0.42 3.52
C PHE A 167 -1.99 -0.70 5.01
N ARG A 168 -3.16 -0.52 5.63
CA ARG A 168 -3.31 -0.71 7.07
C ARG A 168 -3.05 -2.16 7.50
N ALA A 169 -3.79 -3.13 6.94
CA ALA A 169 -3.62 -4.54 7.31
C ALA A 169 -2.20 -5.04 7.05
N SER A 170 -1.57 -4.57 5.96
CA SER A 170 -0.20 -4.94 5.65
C SER A 170 0.84 -4.28 6.55
N ALA A 171 0.70 -2.99 6.88
CA ALA A 171 1.57 -2.32 7.84
C ALA A 171 1.49 -3.00 9.22
N ARG A 172 0.28 -3.40 9.61
CA ARG A 172 0.02 -4.16 10.83
C ARG A 172 0.70 -5.52 10.82
N ALA A 173 0.48 -6.30 9.76
CA ALA A 173 1.08 -7.62 9.62
C ALA A 173 2.62 -7.55 9.72
N TYR A 174 3.24 -6.51 9.15
CA TYR A 174 4.67 -6.29 9.28
C TYR A 174 5.10 -6.01 10.72
N VAL A 175 4.39 -5.14 11.44
CA VAL A 175 4.71 -4.82 12.84
C VAL A 175 4.46 -6.02 13.75
N ASP A 176 3.36 -6.75 13.58
CA ASP A 176 3.04 -7.93 14.39
C ASP A 176 4.06 -9.07 14.15
N ALA A 177 4.59 -9.17 12.92
CA ALA A 177 5.63 -10.13 12.59
C ALA A 177 7.04 -9.63 12.96
N TRP A 178 7.21 -8.34 13.28
CA TRP A 178 8.48 -7.75 13.68
C TRP A 178 8.67 -7.89 15.18
N PRO A 179 9.77 -8.46 15.70
CA PRO A 179 10.96 -9.09 15.09
C PRO A 179 10.86 -10.63 15.01
N GLY A 180 9.70 -11.21 15.35
CA GLY A 180 9.46 -12.66 15.51
C GLY A 180 10.24 -13.36 16.64
N SER A 181 11.35 -12.77 17.11
CA SER A 181 12.38 -13.39 17.98
C SER A 181 12.68 -12.61 19.27
N GLY A 182 11.93 -11.54 19.56
CA GLY A 182 11.95 -10.79 20.83
C GLY A 182 13.07 -9.74 21.00
N GLN A 183 13.87 -9.43 19.96
CA GLN A 183 14.97 -8.44 20.07
C GLN A 183 14.77 -7.12 19.31
N GLY A 184 13.78 -7.04 18.43
CA GLY A 184 13.42 -5.80 17.74
C GLY A 184 12.15 -5.16 18.28
N ARG A 185 12.04 -3.85 18.07
CA ARG A 185 10.88 -3.04 18.42
C ARG A 185 10.20 -2.58 17.13
N ALA A 186 8.89 -2.57 17.10
CA ALA A 186 8.14 -2.03 15.98
C ALA A 186 7.10 -1.04 16.50
N TRP A 187 6.72 -0.04 15.73
CA TRP A 187 5.70 0.95 16.11
C TRP A 187 4.75 1.18 14.95
N LEU A 188 3.49 1.46 15.29
CA LEU A 188 2.46 1.82 14.33
C LEU A 188 2.02 3.26 14.50
N TYR A 189 1.76 3.93 13.37
CA TYR A 189 1.05 5.20 13.33
C TYR A 189 -0.11 5.17 12.34
N ASP A 190 -1.08 6.04 12.57
CA ASP A 190 -2.20 6.33 11.68
C ASP A 190 -2.20 7.84 11.37
N PHE A 191 -1.99 8.19 10.11
CA PHE A 191 -1.90 9.57 9.68
C PHE A 191 -3.25 10.04 9.10
N GLU A 192 -3.94 10.89 9.85
CA GLU A 192 -5.31 11.33 9.60
C GLU A 192 -5.44 12.85 9.33
N MET A 193 -4.33 13.60 9.28
CA MET A 193 -4.33 14.99 8.80
C MET A 193 -4.84 15.04 7.36
N LYS A 194 -5.72 16.00 7.03
CA LYS A 194 -6.38 15.99 5.73
C LYS A 194 -5.61 16.78 4.69
N ASN A 195 -5.65 16.29 3.46
CA ASN A 195 -5.09 16.96 2.31
C ASN A 195 -5.75 18.35 2.15
N PRO A 196 -4.98 19.45 2.26
CA PRO A 196 -5.52 20.81 2.21
C PRO A 196 -5.72 21.33 0.78
N TRP A 197 -5.13 20.67 -0.23
CA TRP A 197 -5.09 21.16 -1.60
C TRP A 197 -6.40 20.89 -2.34
N GLU A 198 -6.79 21.84 -3.20
CA GLU A 198 -7.97 21.67 -4.05
C GLU A 198 -7.84 20.47 -4.97
N GLY A 199 -8.93 19.73 -5.10
CA GLY A 199 -9.00 18.54 -5.93
C GLY A 199 -9.95 17.50 -5.37
N ARG A 200 -10.08 16.37 -6.09
CA ARG A 200 -11.00 15.28 -5.74
C ARG A 200 -10.79 14.75 -4.31
N TRP A 201 -9.55 14.74 -3.83
CA TRP A 201 -9.18 14.15 -2.55
C TRP A 201 -8.91 15.19 -1.45
N LYS A 202 -9.34 16.44 -1.66
CA LYS A 202 -9.34 17.43 -0.58
C LYS A 202 -10.14 16.92 0.61
N GLY A 203 -9.64 17.10 1.83
CA GLY A 203 -10.32 16.64 3.04
C GLY A 203 -10.13 15.16 3.36
N TYR A 204 -9.30 14.44 2.60
CA TYR A 204 -8.90 13.05 2.88
C TYR A 204 -7.42 13.01 3.29
N ALA A 205 -7.05 12.10 4.19
CA ALA A 205 -5.64 11.84 4.50
C ALA A 205 -5.04 10.96 3.39
N THR A 206 -4.60 11.59 2.31
CA THR A 206 -4.20 10.89 1.07
C THR A 206 -2.85 10.22 1.19
N HIS A 207 -2.58 9.28 0.27
CA HIS A 207 -1.27 8.67 0.10
C HIS A 207 -0.15 9.71 0.10
N ILE A 208 0.99 9.36 0.71
CA ILE A 208 2.23 10.16 0.84
C ILE A 208 2.09 11.53 1.51
N LEU A 209 0.94 11.85 2.10
CA LEU A 209 0.77 13.09 2.86
C LEU A 209 1.61 13.10 4.13
N ASP A 210 1.76 11.93 4.77
CA ASP A 210 2.66 11.69 5.88
C ASP A 210 4.13 11.98 5.51
N VAL A 211 4.55 11.61 4.29
CA VAL A 211 5.90 11.90 3.78
C VAL A 211 6.08 13.39 3.52
N ALA A 212 5.08 14.04 2.89
CA ALA A 212 5.12 15.48 2.65
C ALA A 212 5.21 16.26 3.98
N ALA A 213 4.43 15.86 4.99
CA ALA A 213 4.47 16.45 6.32
C ALA A 213 5.80 16.21 7.03
N PHE A 214 6.37 14.99 6.95
CA PHE A 214 7.67 14.67 7.55
C PHE A 214 8.80 15.57 7.02
N PHE A 215 8.88 15.74 5.69
CA PHE A 215 9.91 16.60 5.09
C PHE A 215 9.59 18.09 5.20
N LEU A 216 8.46 18.47 5.81
CA LEU A 216 7.93 19.83 5.83
C LEU A 216 7.85 20.43 4.41
N ASN A 217 7.59 19.57 3.43
CA ASN A 217 7.46 19.99 2.04
C ASN A 217 6.22 20.85 1.89
N PHE A 218 6.37 21.94 1.12
CA PHE A 218 5.30 22.89 0.83
C PHE A 218 4.73 23.59 2.07
N GLU A 219 5.49 23.71 3.16
CA GLU A 219 5.05 24.36 4.40
C GLU A 219 4.44 25.75 4.14
N GLU A 220 5.00 26.50 3.20
CA GLU A 220 4.51 27.81 2.78
C GLU A 220 3.15 27.78 2.04
N LYS A 221 2.70 26.58 1.66
CA LYS A 221 1.41 26.31 1.00
C LYS A 221 0.43 25.59 1.91
N LEU A 222 0.85 25.17 3.11
CA LEU A 222 -0.04 24.56 4.09
C LEU A 222 -0.95 25.63 4.71
N PRO A 223 -2.18 25.29 5.11
CA PRO A 223 -3.05 26.22 5.82
C PRO A 223 -2.34 26.81 7.04
N SER A 224 -2.45 28.12 7.22
CA SER A 224 -1.62 28.87 8.16
C SER A 224 -1.98 28.72 9.65
N GLU A 225 -3.02 27.95 10.00
CA GLU A 225 -3.42 27.73 11.39
C GLU A 225 -3.27 26.24 11.75
N GLY A 226 -2.37 25.94 12.69
CA GLY A 226 -2.16 24.61 13.28
C GLY A 226 -1.48 23.56 12.40
N TYR A 227 -1.74 23.53 11.09
CA TYR A 227 -1.28 22.45 10.20
C TYR A 227 0.25 22.32 10.16
N GLY A 228 0.96 23.44 9.97
CA GLY A 228 2.44 23.44 9.95
C GLY A 228 3.05 23.03 11.29
N GLU A 229 2.43 23.40 12.41
CA GLU A 229 2.88 22.95 13.74
C GLU A 229 2.70 21.44 13.91
N ARG A 230 1.58 20.88 13.44
CA ARG A 230 1.34 19.43 13.49
C ARG A 230 2.27 18.66 12.57
N ALA A 231 2.56 19.20 11.39
CA ALA A 231 3.57 18.61 10.49
C ALA A 231 4.96 18.58 11.15
N ARG A 232 5.35 19.64 11.87
CA ARG A 232 6.60 19.67 12.65
C ARG A 232 6.61 18.71 13.83
N GLU A 233 5.48 18.53 14.50
CA GLU A 233 5.34 17.54 15.57
C GLU A 233 5.54 16.12 15.01
N TRP A 234 4.83 15.77 13.94
CA TRP A 234 5.02 14.50 13.23
C TRP A 234 6.47 14.32 12.78
N ALA A 235 7.08 15.35 12.18
CA ALA A 235 8.47 15.31 11.77
C ALA A 235 9.41 15.07 12.97
N GLY A 236 9.14 15.70 14.12
CA GLY A 236 9.86 15.49 15.36
C GLY A 236 9.79 14.04 15.85
N ASP A 237 8.61 13.44 15.90
CA ASP A 237 8.44 12.04 16.31
C ASP A 237 9.18 11.07 15.37
N VAL A 238 9.13 11.30 14.05
CA VAL A 238 9.90 10.49 13.09
C VAL A 238 11.40 10.69 13.26
N LEU A 239 11.86 11.92 13.51
CA LEU A 239 13.28 12.19 13.76
C LEU A 239 13.78 11.53 15.03
N ASP A 240 12.98 11.54 16.11
CA ASP A 240 13.29 10.84 17.36
C ASP A 240 13.47 9.33 17.12
N PHE A 241 12.59 8.73 16.32
CA PHE A 241 12.77 7.35 15.87
C PHE A 241 14.09 7.16 15.10
N VAL A 242 14.36 8.01 14.10
CA VAL A 242 15.55 7.91 13.24
C VAL A 242 16.87 8.04 14.03
N VAL A 243 16.92 8.89 15.05
CA VAL A 243 18.12 9.06 15.89
C VAL A 243 18.24 8.02 17.01
N GLY A 244 17.30 7.07 17.11
CA GLY A 244 17.36 5.95 18.04
C GLY A 244 16.72 6.22 19.40
N ASN A 245 15.97 7.32 19.57
CA ASN A 245 15.16 7.55 20.77
C ASN A 245 13.91 6.64 20.80
N GLY A 246 13.62 5.97 19.68
CA GLY A 246 12.36 5.25 19.45
C GLY A 246 11.24 6.21 19.08
N ALA A 247 10.04 5.68 18.83
CA ALA A 247 8.92 6.52 18.38
C ALA A 247 8.25 7.30 19.52
N GLY A 248 8.53 6.99 20.79
CA GLY A 248 7.95 7.71 21.94
C GLY A 248 6.60 7.19 22.44
N TRP A 249 6.09 6.07 21.90
CA TRP A 249 4.94 5.32 22.41
C TRP A 249 5.27 3.81 22.56
N ASP A 250 4.33 3.03 23.11
CA ASP A 250 4.55 1.59 23.29
C ASP A 250 4.55 0.85 21.92
N ALA A 251 5.65 0.16 21.64
CA ALA A 251 5.94 -0.51 20.38
C ALA A 251 4.86 -1.52 19.96
N GLU A 252 4.37 -2.33 20.89
CA GLU A 252 3.64 -3.54 20.52
C GLU A 252 2.12 -3.43 20.72
N ARG A 253 1.62 -2.28 21.18
CA ARG A 253 0.24 -2.14 21.66
C ARG A 253 -0.44 -0.85 21.27
N GLU A 254 0.32 0.17 20.91
CA GLU A 254 -0.22 1.51 20.71
C GLU A 254 -0.05 1.94 19.25
N VAL A 255 -1.13 2.50 18.71
CA VAL A 255 -1.10 3.23 17.43
C VAL A 255 -1.16 4.71 17.78
N ARG A 256 -0.18 5.48 17.31
CA ARG A 256 -0.24 6.94 17.41
C ARG A 256 -1.00 7.50 16.22
N VAL A 257 -2.13 8.13 16.50
CA VAL A 257 -3.02 8.72 15.50
C VAL A 257 -2.75 10.21 15.40
N PHE A 258 -2.34 10.68 14.24
CA PHE A 258 -2.04 12.08 13.95
C PHE A 258 -3.23 12.74 13.26
N LYS A 259 -3.89 13.69 13.92
CA LYS A 259 -5.06 14.40 13.42
C LYS A 259 -4.77 15.89 13.29
N GLU A 260 -5.70 16.61 12.68
CA GLU A 260 -5.60 18.08 12.54
C GLU A 260 -5.72 18.80 13.88
N ASP A 261 -6.48 18.24 14.82
CA ASP A 261 -6.75 18.80 16.16
C ASP A 261 -5.78 18.29 17.24
N GLY A 262 -4.75 17.52 16.86
CA GLY A 262 -3.72 17.01 17.76
C GLY A 262 -3.35 15.56 17.45
N HIS A 263 -2.68 14.92 18.40
CA HIS A 263 -2.43 13.48 18.33
C HIS A 263 -3.20 12.75 19.42
N ALA A 264 -3.57 11.51 19.14
CA ALA A 264 -4.10 10.58 20.12
C ALA A 264 -3.24 9.33 20.13
N ILE A 265 -2.94 8.81 21.32
CA ILE A 265 -2.40 7.46 21.45
C ILE A 265 -3.58 6.53 21.71
N VAL A 266 -3.77 5.59 20.81
CA VAL A 266 -4.87 4.62 20.90
C VAL A 266 -4.27 3.25 21.24
N LYS A 267 -4.78 2.64 22.32
CA LYS A 267 -4.23 1.39 22.89
C LYS A 267 -4.85 0.13 22.32
N LYS A 268 -5.93 0.27 21.55
CA LYS A 268 -6.61 -0.85 20.88
C LYS A 268 -6.92 -0.46 19.45
N GLU A 269 -6.51 -1.32 18.53
CA GLU A 269 -6.75 -1.14 17.10
C GLU A 269 -8.23 -0.93 16.73
N GLU A 270 -9.13 -1.61 17.44
CA GLU A 270 -10.58 -1.48 17.29
C GLU A 270 -11.05 -0.03 17.46
N GLU A 271 -10.32 0.75 18.27
CA GLU A 271 -10.61 2.14 18.62
C GLU A 271 -10.01 3.16 17.62
N VAL A 272 -9.13 2.72 16.70
CA VAL A 272 -8.52 3.60 15.69
C VAL A 272 -9.53 3.92 14.57
N ARG A 273 -10.22 2.91 14.03
CA ARG A 273 -11.21 3.12 12.94
C ARG A 273 -12.34 2.10 12.83
N GLY A 274 -12.53 1.23 13.82
CA GLY A 274 -13.37 0.04 13.66
C GLY A 274 -12.70 -0.92 12.70
N ASP A 275 -12.14 -2.00 13.22
CA ASP A 275 -11.47 -3.00 12.41
C ASP A 275 -12.47 -3.87 11.63
N LYS A 276 -13.12 -3.25 10.62
CA LYS A 276 -14.21 -3.83 9.84
C LYS A 276 -13.78 -5.14 9.19
N LEU A 277 -12.60 -5.15 8.55
CA LEU A 277 -12.10 -6.32 7.83
C LEU A 277 -11.71 -7.45 8.78
N SER A 278 -10.90 -7.21 9.81
CA SER A 278 -10.49 -8.33 10.70
C SER A 278 -11.70 -8.95 11.40
N GLY A 279 -12.70 -8.14 11.78
CA GLY A 279 -13.94 -8.64 12.37
C GLY A 279 -14.68 -9.61 11.44
N ILE A 280 -14.85 -9.23 10.16
CA ILE A 280 -15.48 -10.09 9.14
C ILE A 280 -14.63 -11.34 8.90
N LEU A 281 -13.34 -11.17 8.64
CA LEU A 281 -12.43 -12.26 8.30
C LEU A 281 -12.32 -13.30 9.42
N LYS A 282 -12.22 -12.85 10.68
CA LYS A 282 -12.23 -13.72 11.85
C LYS A 282 -13.56 -14.48 11.99
N GLY A 283 -14.69 -13.81 11.74
CA GLY A 283 -16.02 -14.43 11.78
C GLY A 283 -16.20 -15.52 10.71
N GLU A 284 -15.60 -15.33 9.54
CA GLU A 284 -15.65 -16.28 8.43
C GLU A 284 -14.52 -17.34 8.46
N GLY A 285 -13.55 -17.21 9.36
CA GLY A 285 -12.40 -18.12 9.45
C GLY A 285 -11.45 -18.02 8.25
N VAL A 286 -11.31 -16.82 7.67
CA VAL A 286 -10.52 -16.57 6.44
C VAL A 286 -9.42 -15.55 6.71
N GLY A 287 -8.29 -15.66 6.03
CA GLY A 287 -7.18 -14.70 6.12
C GLY A 287 -7.30 -13.54 5.13
N PHE A 288 -6.52 -12.48 5.37
CA PHE A 288 -6.45 -11.30 4.48
C PHE A 288 -6.00 -11.64 3.05
N ASP A 289 -5.21 -12.70 2.87
CA ASP A 289 -4.71 -13.11 1.56
C ASP A 289 -5.81 -13.44 0.55
N VAL A 290 -6.97 -13.91 1.03
CA VAL A 290 -8.15 -14.17 0.19
C VAL A 290 -8.71 -12.87 -0.41
N LEU A 291 -8.79 -11.81 0.39
CA LEU A 291 -9.23 -10.50 -0.10
C LEU A 291 -8.17 -9.84 -0.98
N ALA A 292 -6.89 -9.99 -0.64
CA ALA A 292 -5.78 -9.51 -1.45
C ALA A 292 -5.75 -10.17 -2.84
N GLU A 293 -6.08 -11.46 -2.94
CA GLU A 293 -6.25 -12.16 -4.21
C GLU A 293 -7.44 -11.63 -5.01
N ALA A 294 -8.60 -11.43 -4.38
CA ALA A 294 -9.77 -10.84 -5.04
C ALA A 294 -9.48 -9.43 -5.57
N TRP A 295 -8.75 -8.61 -4.80
CA TRP A 295 -8.26 -7.31 -5.25
C TRP A 295 -7.31 -7.46 -6.45
N GLY A 296 -6.35 -8.39 -6.38
CA GLY A 296 -5.43 -8.70 -7.48
C GLY A 296 -6.15 -9.10 -8.77
N ASN A 297 -7.23 -9.88 -8.67
CA ASN A 297 -8.06 -10.25 -9.82
C ASN A 297 -8.78 -9.05 -10.42
N PHE A 298 -9.32 -8.16 -9.60
CA PHE A 298 -9.91 -6.90 -10.07
C PHE A 298 -8.90 -6.04 -10.82
N MET A 299 -7.67 -5.88 -10.30
CA MET A 299 -6.61 -5.14 -10.98
C MET A 299 -6.25 -5.73 -12.35
N GLN A 300 -6.39 -7.04 -12.52
CA GLN A 300 -6.16 -7.76 -13.77
C GLN A 300 -7.39 -7.78 -14.70
N GLY A 301 -8.52 -7.20 -14.29
CA GLY A 301 -9.77 -7.17 -15.06
C GLY A 301 -10.50 -8.52 -15.12
N LYS A 302 -10.35 -9.38 -14.12
CA LYS A 302 -10.94 -10.74 -14.04
C LYS A 302 -12.29 -10.80 -13.35
#